data_AF-A0ABD5UMG9-F1
#
_entry.id   AF-A0ABD5UMG9-F1
#
_cell.length_a   1.000
_cell.length_b   1.000
_cell.length_c   1.000
_cell.angle_alpha   90.00
_cell.angle_beta   90.00
_cell.angle_gamma   90.00
#
_symmetry.space_group_name_H-M   'P 1'
#
loop_
_entity.id
_entity.type
_entity.pdbx_description
1 polymer ?
#
loop_
_entity_poly.entity_id
_entity_poly.type
_entity_poly.pdbx_seq_one_letter_code
_entity_poly.pdbx_strand_id
1 'polypeptide(L)' 'MAGREPTITDDDVLDVFRGATDPFLTTKEVSDELDLGRRGTYDRLTDLADEGKLERKKVGESAIIWWYPKALENNHT' A
#
# COMPACT_ATOMS: atom_id res chain seq x y z
N MET A 1 -16.69 19.71 -19.30
CA MET A 1 -15.45 19.36 -18.59
C MET A 1 -15.85 18.52 -17.39
N ALA A 2 -15.99 17.20 -17.54
CA ALA A 2 -16.11 16.33 -16.38
C ALA A 2 -14.72 15.75 -16.16
N GLY A 3 -13.92 16.44 -15.34
CA GLY A 3 -12.64 15.92 -14.90
C GLY A 3 -12.93 14.64 -14.15
N ARG A 4 -12.52 13.50 -14.71
CA ARG A 4 -12.47 12.26 -13.95
C ARG A 4 -11.67 12.56 -12.69
N GLU A 5 -12.28 12.36 -11.52
CA GLU A 5 -11.54 12.32 -10.28
C GLU A 5 -10.38 11.35 -10.49
N PRO A 6 -9.15 11.64 -10.00
CA PRO A 6 -8.04 10.71 -10.18
C PRO A 6 -8.47 9.40 -9.53
N THR A 7 -8.83 8.43 -10.37
CA THR A 7 -9.09 7.07 -9.93
C THR A 7 -7.74 6.57 -9.50
N ILE A 8 -7.46 6.63 -8.20
CA ILE A 8 -6.20 6.12 -7.64
C ILE A 8 -6.01 4.73 -8.25
N THR A 9 -4.88 4.54 -8.91
CA THR A 9 -4.52 3.31 -9.60
C THR A 9 -3.74 2.39 -8.67
N ASP A 10 -3.57 1.14 -9.07
CA ASP A 10 -2.67 0.21 -8.40
C ASP A 10 -1.25 0.76 -8.29
N ASP A 11 -0.78 1.45 -9.34
CA ASP A 11 0.58 2.00 -9.37
C ASP A 11 0.71 3.17 -8.39
N ASP A 12 -0.31 4.02 -8.25
CA ASP A 12 -0.35 5.07 -7.23
C ASP A 12 -0.22 4.48 -5.81
N VAL A 13 -0.87 3.34 -5.55
CA VAL A 13 -0.74 2.62 -4.26
C VAL A 13 0.67 2.07 -4.08
N LEU A 14 1.24 1.47 -5.12
CA LEU A 14 2.61 0.93 -5.06
C LEU A 14 3.66 2.04 -4.89
N ASP A 15 3.44 3.23 -5.46
CA ASP A 15 4.33 4.38 -5.33
C ASP A 15 4.48 4.85 -3.88
N VAL A 16 3.42 4.74 -3.07
CA VAL A 16 3.50 4.99 -1.63
C VAL A 16 4.59 4.13 -0.99
N PHE A 17 4.65 2.82 -1.31
CA PHE A 17 5.67 1.93 -0.76
C PHE A 17 7.06 2.17 -1.36
N ARG A 18 7.15 2.60 -2.62
CA ARG A 18 8.43 2.91 -3.27
C ARG A 18 9.07 4.19 -2.71
N GLY A 19 8.24 5.17 -2.33
CA GLY A 19 8.68 6.45 -1.78
C GLY A 19 8.76 6.51 -0.25
N ALA A 20 8.16 5.54 0.45
CA ALA A 20 8.16 5.51 1.91
C ALA A 20 9.56 5.31 2.49
N THR A 21 9.84 6.03 3.59
CA THR A 21 11.08 5.86 4.35
C THR A 21 11.11 4.53 5.10
N ASP A 22 9.96 4.06 5.59
CA ASP A 22 9.80 2.71 6.15
C ASP A 22 9.14 1.80 5.10
N PRO A 23 9.72 0.64 4.78
CA PRO A 23 9.14 -0.27 3.80
C PRO A 23 7.88 -1.00 4.29
N PHE A 24 7.57 -0.94 5.59
CA PHE A 24 6.42 -1.57 6.22
C PHE A 24 5.39 -0.52 6.64
N LEU A 25 4.26 -0.47 5.94
CA LEU A 25 3.20 0.48 6.23
C LEU A 25 1.94 -0.24 6.73
N THR A 26 1.20 0.41 7.60
CA THR A 26 -0.16 0.01 7.96
C THR A 26 -1.17 0.50 6.93
N THR A 27 -2.36 -0.09 6.89
CA THR A 27 -3.47 0.42 6.06
C THR A 27 -3.77 1.90 6.36
N LYS A 28 -3.60 2.33 7.61
CA LYS A 28 -3.83 3.71 8.02
C LYS A 28 -2.84 4.64 7.32
N GLU A 29 -1.54 4.35 7.41
CA GLU A 29 -0.49 5.17 6.78
C GLU A 29 -0.72 5.30 5.27
N VAL A 30 -1.02 4.20 4.58
CA VAL A 30 -1.32 4.24 3.14
C VAL A 30 -2.59 5.06 2.84
N SER A 31 -3.60 4.98 3.72
CA SER A 31 -4.85 5.74 3.53
C SER A 31 -4.67 7.24 3.74
N ASP A 32 -3.83 7.63 4.71
CA ASP A 32 -3.48 9.03 4.97
C ASP A 32 -2.68 9.62 3.79
N GLU A 33 -1.76 8.85 3.18
CA GLU A 33 -0.97 9.30 2.02
C GLU A 33 -1.80 9.47 0.74
N LEU A 34 -2.79 8.61 0.51
CA LEU A 34 -3.62 8.63 -0.72
C LEU A 34 -4.89 9.48 -0.59
N ASP A 35 -5.15 10.08 0.57
CA ASP A 35 -6.42 10.73 0.94
C ASP A 35 -7.64 9.83 0.62
N LEU A 36 -7.48 8.53 0.86
CA LEU A 36 -8.50 7.51 0.60
C LEU A 36 -9.14 7.01 1.89
N GLY A 37 -10.41 6.60 1.80
CA GLY A 37 -11.08 5.96 2.93
C GLY A 37 -10.41 4.63 3.29
N ARG A 38 -10.11 4.43 4.58
CA ARG A 38 -9.45 3.21 5.13
C ARG A 38 -9.98 1.89 4.61
N ARG A 39 -11.31 1.74 4.43
CA ARG A 39 -11.91 0.51 3.89
C ARG A 39 -11.50 0.27 2.43
N GLY A 40 -11.60 1.30 1.58
CA GLY A 40 -11.20 1.19 0.18
C GLY A 40 -9.70 0.95 0.04
N THR A 41 -8.88 1.56 0.90
CA THR A 41 -7.44 1.27 0.97
C THR A 41 -7.19 -0.18 1.36
N TYR A 42 -7.86 -0.70 2.38
CA TYR A 42 -7.72 -2.09 2.80
C TYR A 42 -8.07 -3.09 1.70
N ASP A 43 -9.19 -2.87 1.02
CA ASP A 43 -9.66 -3.74 -0.07
C ASP A 43 -8.63 -3.76 -1.20
N ARG A 44 -8.12 -2.60 -1.62
CA ARG A 44 -7.07 -2.48 -2.65
C ARG A 44 -5.75 -3.12 -2.25
N LEU A 45 -5.29 -2.88 -1.02
CA LEU A 45 -4.06 -3.50 -0.52
C LEU A 45 -4.20 -5.03 -0.49
N THR A 46 -5.38 -5.53 -0.13
CA THR A 46 -5.70 -6.95 -0.19
C THR A 46 -5.62 -7.48 -1.61
N ASP A 47 -6.27 -6.81 -2.58
CA ASP A 47 -6.24 -7.21 -3.99
C ASP A 47 -4.80 -7.27 -4.52
N LEU A 48 -3.99 -6.24 -4.25
CA LEU A 48 -2.58 -6.20 -4.64
C LEU A 48 -1.75 -7.30 -3.98
N ALA A 49 -2.07 -7.70 -2.75
CA ALA A 49 -1.40 -8.80 -2.07
C ALA A 49 -1.81 -10.17 -2.64
N ASP A 50 -3.10 -10.34 -2.97
CA ASP A 50 -3.60 -11.53 -3.64
C ASP A 50 -3.04 -11.68 -5.07
N GLU A 51 -2.72 -10.56 -5.75
CA GLU A 51 -1.96 -10.54 -7.01
C GLU A 51 -0.44 -10.76 -6.83
N GLY A 52 0.06 -10.84 -5.60
CA GLY A 52 1.48 -10.99 -5.30
C GLY A 52 2.34 -9.73 -5.56
N LYS A 53 1.70 -8.57 -5.76
CA LYS A 53 2.40 -7.28 -5.90
C LYS A 53 2.84 -6.75 -4.54
N LEU A 54 2.03 -6.96 -3.50
CA LEU A 54 2.36 -6.65 -2.11
C LEU A 54 2.42 -7.92 -1.28
N GLU A 55 3.06 -7.83 -0.11
CA GLU A 55 2.91 -8.82 0.93
C GLU A 55 2.28 -8.19 2.18
N ARG A 56 1.65 -9.05 2.99
CA ARG A 56 0.96 -8.64 4.21
C ARG A 56 1.26 -9.57 5.36
N LYS A 57 1.27 -9.02 6.58
CA LYS A 57 1.40 -9.79 7.81
C LYS A 57 0.55 -9.20 8.91
N LYS A 58 -0.23 -10.04 9.56
CA LYS A 58 -0.91 -9.66 10.80
C LYS A 58 0.11 -9.57 11.93
N VAL A 59 0.12 -8.46 12.64
CA VAL A 59 0.95 -8.18 13.81
C VAL A 59 0.09 -7.80 15.00
N GLY A 60 0.33 -8.43 16.15
CA GLY A 60 -0.49 -8.25 17.35
C GLY A 60 -1.96 -8.67 17.17
N GLU A 61 -2.85 -8.04 17.93
CA GLU A 61 -4.26 -8.44 17.99
C GLU A 61 -5.04 -8.11 16.70
N SER A 62 -4.74 -6.97 16.07
CA SER A 62 -5.54 -6.46 14.93
C SER A 62 -4.76 -5.66 13.88
N ALA A 63 -3.46 -5.40 14.07
CA ALA A 63 -2.71 -4.63 13.09
C ALA A 63 -2.25 -5.50 11.93
N ILE A 64 -2.22 -4.93 10.73
CA ILE A 64 -1.70 -5.56 9.51
C ILE A 64 -0.67 -4.60 8.93
N ILE A 65 0.52 -5.12 8.70
CA ILE A 65 1.59 -4.44 7.98
C ILE A 65 1.62 -4.95 6.54
N TRP A 66 1.95 -4.03 5.63
CA TRP A 66 2.04 -4.22 4.20
C TRP A 66 3.41 -3.78 3.73
N TRP A 67 4.01 -4.49 2.77
CA TRP A 67 5.26 -4.06 2.17
C TRP A 67 5.30 -4.43 0.70
N TYR A 68 6.07 -3.64 -0.05
CA TYR A 68 6.41 -3.96 -1.43
C TYR A 68 7.68 -4.83 -1.45
N PRO A 69 7.61 -6.12 -1.84
CA PRO A 69 8.77 -7.01 -1.76
C PRO A 69 9.99 -6.47 -2.49
N LYS A 70 9.78 -5.83 -3.66
CA LYS A 70 10.87 -5.27 -4.46
C LYS A 70 11.54 -4.04 -3.85
N ALA A 71 10.88 -3.34 -2.91
CA ALA A 71 11.52 -2.27 -2.17
C ALA A 71 12.59 -2.82 -1.21
N LEU A 72 12.39 -4.04 -0.69
CA LEU A 72 13.31 -4.70 0.25
C LEU A 72 14.51 -5.36 -0.44
N GLU A 73 14.40 -5.70 -1.72
CA GLU A 73 15.48 -6.32 -2.50
C GLU A 73 16.71 -5.39 -2.67
N ASN A 74 16.54 -4.07 -2.51
CA ASN A 74 17.58 -3.06 -2.78
C ASN A 74 18.60 -2.85 -1.64
N ASN A 75 18.48 -3.58 -0.51
CA ASN A 75 19.32 -3.35 0.68
C ASN A 75 20.55 -4.27 0.79
N HIS A 76 20.97 -4.92 -0.29
CA HIS A 76 22.22 -5.69 -0.38
C HIS A 76 23.21 -5.01 -1.33
N THR A 77 23.90 -3.95 -0.87
CA THR A 77 25.18 -3.52 -1.46
C THR A 77 26.10 -3.00 -0.36
#